data_AF-A0A966UWI6-F1
#
_entry.id   AF-A0A966UWI6-F1
#
_cell.length_a   1.000
_cell.length_b   1.000
_cell.length_c   1.000
_cell.angle_alpha   90.00
_cell.angle_beta   90.00
_cell.angle_gamma   90.00
#
_symmetry.space_group_name_H-M   'P 1'
#
loop_
_entity.id
_entity.type
_entity.pdbx_description
1 polymer ?
#
loop_
_entity_poly.entity_id
_entity_poly.type
_entity_poly.pdbx_seq_one_letter_code
_entity_poly.pdbx_strand_id
1 'polypeptide(L)'
;MRRFLFAPFFLLLLDLAPVRSQVVPVQANIDAQAQRRLREQTENARRQRRIEDNLQKIVPALSTKGEKASTCRALAALYELQSEGVRPKESLQRAADLSGLGTESTRAPSNYLLQCWESISGKMNSEIAGKMKSGTPPPFPLPPYQP
;
A
#
# COMPACT_ATOMS: atom_id res chain seq x y z
N MET A 1 -72.21 27.89 50.68
CA MET A 1 -71.54 29.21 50.61
C MET A 1 -70.22 29.15 51.38
N ARG A 2 -69.24 29.94 50.93
CA ARG A 2 -67.84 30.11 51.41
C ARG A 2 -66.77 29.17 50.84
N ARG A 3 -65.92 29.81 50.03
CA ARG A 3 -64.67 29.40 49.38
C ARG A 3 -63.56 29.23 50.42
N PHE A 4 -62.65 28.29 50.21
CA PHE A 4 -61.22 28.52 50.43
C PHE A 4 -60.42 27.83 49.32
N LEU A 5 -59.69 28.67 48.58
CA LEU A 5 -58.68 28.31 47.61
C LEU A 5 -57.49 27.68 48.34
N PHE A 6 -57.01 26.53 47.88
CA PHE A 6 -55.60 26.17 48.04
C PHE A 6 -55.05 25.73 46.70
N ALA A 7 -54.08 26.52 46.26
CA ALA A 7 -53.30 26.41 45.04
C ALA A 7 -52.49 25.09 44.99
N PRO A 8 -52.01 24.71 43.81
CA PRO A 8 -51.60 23.35 43.48
C PRO A 8 -50.22 23.05 44.05
N PHE A 9 -50.10 21.96 44.81
CA PHE A 9 -48.83 21.47 45.34
C PHE A 9 -48.66 20.01 44.97
N PHE A 10 -48.40 19.75 43.69
CA PHE A 10 -47.81 18.49 43.27
C PHE A 10 -46.72 18.77 42.25
N LEU A 11 -45.58 19.18 42.84
CA LEU A 11 -44.21 18.88 42.43
C LEU A 11 -44.12 17.98 41.20
N LEU A 12 -44.19 18.59 40.02
CA LEU A 12 -43.64 18.05 38.79
C LEU A 12 -42.13 18.30 38.86
N LEU A 13 -41.47 17.49 39.68
CA LEU A 13 -40.02 17.50 39.82
C LEU A 13 -39.44 17.14 38.45
N LEU A 14 -38.77 18.14 37.88
CA LEU A 14 -37.64 18.04 36.97
C LEU A 14 -37.13 16.61 36.77
N ASP A 15 -37.51 15.99 35.65
CA ASP A 15 -36.64 15.03 34.98
C ASP A 15 -36.11 15.70 33.70
N LEU A 16 -35.40 16.82 33.94
CA LEU A 16 -34.55 17.42 32.94
C LEU A 16 -33.33 16.50 32.84
N ALA A 17 -33.46 15.45 32.04
CA ALA A 17 -32.36 14.56 31.71
C ALA A 17 -31.14 15.43 31.39
N PRO A 18 -30.02 15.30 32.12
CA PRO A 18 -28.82 16.00 31.72
C PRO A 18 -28.47 15.40 30.37
N VAL A 19 -28.59 16.21 29.31
CA VAL A 19 -27.85 16.00 28.08
C VAL A 19 -26.40 15.96 28.55
N ARG A 20 -25.91 14.74 28.80
CA ARG A 20 -24.50 14.47 29.08
C ARG A 20 -23.78 14.84 27.80
N SER A 21 -23.47 16.12 27.65
CA SER A 21 -22.45 16.58 26.74
C SER A 21 -21.20 15.82 27.18
N GLN A 22 -20.85 14.80 26.41
CA GLN A 22 -19.63 14.05 26.61
C GLN A 22 -18.51 14.99 26.19
N VAL A 23 -18.12 15.89 27.09
CA VAL A 23 -16.95 16.74 26.92
C VAL A 23 -15.76 15.81 27.04
N VAL A 24 -15.34 15.22 25.93
CA VAL A 24 -14.06 14.52 25.86
C VAL A 24 -13.01 15.58 26.23
N PRO A 25 -12.26 15.41 27.33
CA PRO A 25 -11.31 16.41 27.76
C PRO A 25 -10.33 16.67 26.61
N VAL A 26 -10.09 17.94 26.31
CA VAL A 26 -9.26 18.40 25.18
C VAL A 26 -7.93 17.64 25.11
N GLN A 27 -7.36 17.29 26.26
CA GLN A 27 -6.15 16.49 26.39
C GLN A 27 -6.26 15.08 25.78
N ALA A 28 -7.37 14.35 26.02
CA ALA A 28 -7.57 13.02 25.47
C ALA A 28 -7.76 13.04 23.94
N ASN A 29 -8.31 14.14 23.40
CA ASN A 29 -8.41 14.33 21.95
C ASN A 29 -7.03 14.62 21.33
N ILE A 30 -6.19 15.43 22.00
CA ILE A 30 -4.80 15.71 21.57
C ILE A 30 -3.97 14.43 21.59
N ASP A 31 -4.05 13.63 22.66
CA ASP A 31 -3.31 12.37 22.77
C ASP A 31 -3.77 11.34 21.73
N ALA A 32 -5.08 11.27 21.45
CA ALA A 32 -5.62 10.42 20.38
C ALA A 32 -5.15 10.88 18.98
N GLN A 33 -5.09 12.19 18.73
CA GLN A 33 -4.56 12.73 17.47
C GLN A 33 -3.06 12.47 17.32
N ALA A 34 -2.28 12.63 18.39
CA ALA A 34 -0.85 12.31 18.39
C ALA A 34 -0.62 10.81 18.11
N GLN A 35 -1.39 9.93 18.74
CA GLN A 35 -1.34 8.48 18.48
C GLN A 35 -1.72 8.12 17.04
N ARG A 36 -2.72 8.79 16.45
CA ARG A 36 -3.10 8.58 15.03
C ARG A 36 -1.95 8.95 14.10
N ARG A 37 -1.33 10.12 14.28
CA ARG A 37 -0.17 10.55 13.48
C ARG A 37 1.00 9.57 13.59
N LEU A 38 1.30 9.08 14.79
CA LEU A 38 2.37 8.09 14.99
C LEU A 38 2.06 6.76 14.28
N ARG A 39 0.80 6.30 14.31
CA ARG A 39 0.37 5.09 13.59
C ARG A 39 0.51 5.27 12.08
N GLU A 40 0.04 6.39 11.55
CA GLU A 40 0.17 6.75 10.12
C GLU A 40 1.64 6.82 9.69
N GLN A 41 2.51 7.46 10.49
CA GLN A 41 3.95 7.50 10.21
C GLN A 41 4.58 6.11 10.20
N THR A 42 4.21 5.26 11.15
CA THR A 42 4.71 3.89 11.23
C THR A 42 4.26 3.07 10.03
N GLU A 43 3.00 3.21 9.61
CA GLU A 43 2.45 2.54 8.45
C GLU A 43 3.12 3.00 7.16
N ASN A 44 3.30 4.32 6.99
CA ASN A 44 4.00 4.91 5.86
C ASN A 44 5.45 4.43 5.79
N ALA A 45 6.17 4.40 6.92
CA ALA A 45 7.54 3.89 6.97
C ALA A 45 7.62 2.40 6.60
N ARG A 46 6.66 1.58 7.05
CA ARG A 46 6.57 0.16 6.68
C ARG A 46 6.29 -0.02 5.19
N ARG A 47 5.35 0.76 4.64
CA ARG A 47 5.07 0.76 3.20
C ARG A 47 6.30 1.13 2.38
N GLN A 48 7.00 2.18 2.79
CA GLN A 48 8.21 2.64 2.12
C GLN A 48 9.29 1.56 2.08
N ARG A 49 9.52 0.85 3.20
CA ARG A 49 10.44 -0.30 3.25
C ARG A 49 10.03 -1.41 2.29
N ARG A 50 8.74 -1.78 2.25
CA ARG A 50 8.26 -2.82 1.31
C ARG A 50 8.49 -2.42 -0.14
N ILE A 51 8.31 -1.13 -0.47
CA ILE A 51 8.60 -0.60 -1.81
C ILE A 51 10.10 -0.75 -2.11
N GLU A 52 10.97 -0.30 -1.22
CA GLU A 52 12.43 -0.38 -1.39
C GLU A 52 12.90 -1.84 -1.54
N ASP A 53 12.43 -2.75 -0.69
CA ASP A 53 12.75 -4.17 -0.75
C ASP A 53 12.34 -4.79 -2.09
N ASN A 54 11.19 -4.38 -2.64
CA ASN A 54 10.73 -4.89 -3.93
C ASN A 54 11.49 -4.25 -5.11
N LEU A 55 11.89 -2.99 -5.01
CA LEU A 55 12.76 -2.36 -6.02
C LEU A 55 14.10 -3.08 -6.11
N GLN A 56 14.70 -3.45 -4.97
CA GLN A 56 15.96 -4.19 -4.94
C GLN A 56 15.85 -5.57 -5.62
N LYS A 57 14.69 -6.24 -5.56
CA LYS A 57 14.47 -7.54 -6.22
C LYS A 57 14.42 -7.44 -7.75
N ILE A 58 14.20 -6.25 -8.31
CA ILE A 58 14.19 -6.02 -9.76
C ILE A 58 15.63 -5.91 -10.30
N VAL A 59 16.55 -5.35 -9.50
CA VAL A 59 17.93 -5.05 -9.91
C VAL A 59 18.66 -6.23 -10.58
N PRO A 60 18.59 -7.48 -10.07
CA PRO A 60 19.25 -8.61 -10.73
C PRO A 60 18.77 -8.87 -12.16
N ALA A 61 17.48 -8.63 -12.45
CA ALA A 61 16.96 -8.82 -13.80
C ALA A 61 17.47 -7.75 -14.79
N LEU A 62 17.90 -6.60 -14.28
CA LEU A 62 18.50 -5.54 -15.09
C LEU A 62 19.95 -5.87 -15.49
N SER A 63 20.66 -6.69 -14.71
CA SER A 63 22.03 -7.12 -15.06
C SER A 63 22.06 -8.40 -15.90
N THR A 64 21.13 -9.34 -15.68
CA THR A 64 21.19 -10.68 -16.30
C THR A 64 20.47 -10.83 -17.64
N LYS A 65 20.01 -9.71 -18.25
CA LYS A 65 19.57 -9.61 -19.67
C LYS A 65 18.64 -10.75 -20.13
N GLY A 66 17.52 -10.95 -19.43
CA GLY A 66 16.49 -11.91 -19.85
C GLY A 66 16.64 -13.33 -19.28
N GLU A 67 17.53 -13.52 -18.29
CA GLU A 67 17.55 -14.75 -17.50
C GLU A 67 16.17 -15.02 -16.88
N LYS A 68 15.64 -16.23 -17.09
CA LYS A 68 14.25 -16.57 -16.74
C LYS A 68 13.94 -16.38 -15.26
N ALA A 69 14.82 -16.87 -14.38
CA ALA A 69 14.57 -16.84 -12.94
C ALA A 69 14.55 -15.41 -12.40
N SER A 70 15.52 -14.57 -12.77
CA SER A 70 15.56 -13.15 -12.37
C SER A 70 14.36 -12.38 -12.95
N THR A 71 14.01 -12.63 -14.21
CA THR A 71 12.83 -12.04 -14.87
C THR A 71 11.55 -12.36 -14.09
N CYS A 72 11.36 -13.61 -13.67
CA CYS A 72 10.18 -14.01 -12.91
C CYS A 72 10.13 -13.31 -11.54
N ARG A 73 11.26 -13.24 -10.83
CA ARG A 73 11.34 -12.54 -9.54
C ARG A 73 11.05 -11.04 -9.68
N ALA A 74 11.56 -10.41 -10.74
CA ALA A 74 11.32 -9.00 -11.03
C ALA A 74 9.84 -8.74 -11.35
N LEU A 75 9.19 -9.60 -12.15
CA LEU A 75 7.76 -9.49 -12.45
C LEU A 75 6.89 -9.68 -11.19
N ALA A 76 7.26 -10.60 -10.30
CA ALA A 76 6.60 -10.74 -9.00
C ALA A 76 6.78 -9.49 -8.14
N ALA A 77 7.97 -8.87 -8.16
CA ALA A 77 8.21 -7.62 -7.44
C ALA A 77 7.41 -6.44 -8.03
N LEU A 78 7.26 -6.37 -9.36
CA LEU A 78 6.41 -5.38 -10.02
C LEU A 78 4.93 -5.51 -9.61
N TYR A 79 4.45 -6.74 -9.40
CA TYR A 79 3.09 -6.97 -8.90
C TYR A 79 2.88 -6.39 -7.51
N GLU A 80 3.80 -6.64 -6.60
CA GLU A 80 3.75 -6.11 -5.23
C GLU A 80 3.91 -4.58 -5.22
N LEU A 81 4.72 -4.03 -6.12
CA LEU A 81 4.86 -2.57 -6.24
C LEU A 81 3.57 -1.92 -6.76
N GLN A 82 2.89 -2.57 -7.70
CA GLN A 82 1.61 -2.09 -8.21
C GLN A 82 0.51 -2.15 -7.14
N SER A 83 0.47 -3.19 -6.30
CA SER A 83 -0.48 -3.28 -5.18
C SER A 83 -0.21 -2.21 -4.12
N GLU A 84 1.05 -1.80 -3.96
CA GLU A 84 1.42 -0.63 -3.17
C GLU A 84 1.13 0.70 -3.88
N GLY A 85 0.73 0.71 -5.15
CA GLY A 85 0.37 1.92 -5.91
C GLY A 85 1.51 2.56 -6.72
N VAL A 86 2.65 1.88 -6.86
CA VAL A 86 3.78 2.32 -7.70
C VAL A 86 3.62 1.75 -9.10
N ARG A 87 3.71 2.60 -10.13
CA ARG A 87 3.50 2.15 -11.52
C ARG A 87 4.70 1.33 -12.00
N PRO A 88 4.50 0.27 -12.81
CA PRO A 88 5.59 -0.59 -13.29
C PRO A 88 6.75 0.16 -13.96
N LYS A 89 6.44 1.15 -14.82
CA LYS A 89 7.45 1.99 -15.47
C LYS A 89 8.28 2.80 -14.47
N GLU A 90 7.62 3.33 -13.44
CA GLU A 90 8.28 4.08 -12.37
C GLU A 90 9.14 3.15 -11.50
N SER A 91 8.65 1.95 -11.19
CA SER A 91 9.41 0.92 -10.47
C SER A 91 10.68 0.53 -11.21
N LEU A 92 10.60 0.32 -12.52
CA LEU A 92 11.76 -0.02 -13.36
C LEU A 92 12.78 1.12 -13.40
N GLN A 93 12.33 2.37 -13.54
CA GLN A 93 13.20 3.54 -13.49
C GLN A 93 13.95 3.62 -12.16
N ARG A 94 13.22 3.54 -11.04
CA ARG A 94 13.82 3.59 -9.69
C ARG A 94 14.77 2.41 -9.45
N ALA A 95 14.45 1.21 -9.93
CA ALA A 95 15.34 0.06 -9.83
C ALA A 95 16.61 0.23 -10.68
N ALA A 96 16.50 0.81 -11.87
CA ALA A 96 17.64 1.14 -12.71
C ALA A 96 18.55 2.17 -12.04
N ASP A 97 17.98 3.22 -11.43
CA ASP A 97 18.72 4.22 -10.66
C ASP A 97 19.44 3.59 -9.45
N LEU A 98 18.77 2.66 -8.75
CA LEU A 98 19.37 1.92 -7.63
C LEU A 98 20.48 0.94 -8.05
N SER A 99 20.45 0.44 -9.28
CA SER A 99 21.40 -0.57 -9.75
C SER A 99 22.83 -0.06 -9.95
N GLY A 100 22.99 1.25 -10.20
CA GLY A 100 24.28 1.84 -10.57
C GLY A 100 24.83 1.41 -11.95
N LEU A 101 24.11 0.61 -12.74
CA LEU A 101 24.57 0.02 -14.00
C LEU A 101 24.62 1.01 -15.19
N GLY A 102 24.14 2.24 -15.00
CA GLY A 102 24.00 3.25 -16.06
C GLY A 102 22.79 3.00 -16.98
N THR A 103 22.31 4.06 -17.64
CA THR A 103 21.10 4.00 -18.48
C THR A 103 21.28 3.11 -19.70
N GLU A 104 22.46 3.09 -20.33
CA GLU A 104 22.72 2.28 -21.52
C GLU A 104 22.59 0.77 -21.23
N SER A 105 23.14 0.32 -20.10
CA SER A 105 23.10 -1.09 -19.69
C SER A 105 21.70 -1.53 -19.25
N THR A 106 20.90 -0.62 -18.69
CA THR A 106 19.59 -0.94 -18.10
C THR A 106 18.41 -0.75 -19.07
N ARG A 107 18.60 -0.04 -20.17
CA ARG A 107 17.52 0.30 -21.13
C ARG A 107 16.85 -0.94 -21.73
N ALA A 108 17.62 -1.82 -22.37
CA ALA A 108 17.07 -3.02 -23.00
C ALA A 108 16.44 -4.00 -21.99
N PRO A 109 17.10 -4.33 -20.85
CA PRO A 109 16.48 -5.11 -19.79
C PRO A 109 15.19 -4.50 -19.21
N SER A 110 15.15 -3.19 -19.01
CA SER A 110 13.95 -2.50 -18.50
C SER A 110 12.79 -2.57 -19.50
N ASN A 111 13.07 -2.32 -20.78
CA ASN A 111 12.06 -2.43 -21.84
C ASN A 111 11.50 -3.85 -21.94
N TYR A 112 12.37 -4.85 -21.84
CA TYR A 112 11.96 -6.25 -21.83
C TYR A 112 11.06 -6.57 -20.63
N LEU A 113 11.43 -6.17 -19.43
CA LEU A 113 10.60 -6.39 -18.24
C LEU A 113 9.24 -5.72 -18.36
N LEU A 114 9.18 -4.52 -18.95
CA LEU A 114 7.93 -3.83 -19.21
C LEU A 114 7.06 -4.58 -20.23
N GLN A 115 7.66 -5.08 -21.31
CA GLN A 115 6.96 -5.89 -22.31
C GLN A 115 6.40 -7.19 -21.70
N CYS A 116 7.22 -7.89 -20.90
CA CYS A 116 6.76 -9.06 -20.15
C CYS A 116 5.59 -8.69 -19.23
N TRP A 117 5.71 -7.60 -18.49
CA TRP A 117 4.67 -7.12 -17.59
C TRP A 117 3.35 -6.83 -18.32
N GLU A 118 3.38 -6.08 -19.42
CA GLU A 118 2.20 -5.75 -20.22
C GLU A 118 1.50 -7.02 -20.74
N SER A 119 2.27 -8.05 -21.08
CA SER A 119 1.72 -9.32 -21.58
C SER A 119 1.00 -10.17 -20.51
N ILE A 120 1.39 -10.07 -19.23
CA ILE A 120 0.89 -10.96 -18.16
C ILE A 120 0.07 -10.26 -17.08
N SER A 121 0.17 -8.93 -16.93
CA SER A 121 -0.39 -8.20 -15.78
C SER A 121 -1.90 -8.42 -15.58
N GLY A 122 -2.67 -8.45 -16.67
CA GLY A 122 -4.12 -8.73 -16.61
C GLY A 122 -4.50 -10.16 -16.22
N LYS A 123 -3.53 -11.09 -16.18
CA LYS A 123 -3.73 -12.51 -15.82
C LYS A 123 -3.05 -12.87 -14.50
N MET A 124 -2.29 -11.93 -13.92
CA MET A 124 -1.48 -12.19 -12.75
C MET A 124 -2.31 -12.02 -11.48
N ASN A 125 -2.12 -12.93 -10.53
CA ASN A 125 -2.74 -12.88 -9.21
C ASN A 125 -1.69 -13.17 -8.13
N SER A 126 -2.09 -13.10 -6.87
CA SER A 126 -1.19 -13.31 -5.72
C SER A 126 -0.55 -14.70 -5.68
N GLU A 127 -1.25 -15.75 -6.13
CA GLU A 127 -0.72 -17.11 -6.16
C GLU A 127 0.40 -17.25 -7.21
N ILE A 128 0.15 -16.76 -8.42
CA ILE A 128 1.11 -16.76 -9.52
C ILE A 128 2.33 -15.92 -9.14
N ALA A 129 2.12 -14.71 -8.61
CA ALA A 129 3.20 -13.86 -8.12
C ALA A 129 4.00 -14.54 -7.00
N GLY A 130 3.33 -15.26 -6.09
CA GLY A 130 3.95 -16.07 -5.03
C GLY A 130 4.89 -17.13 -5.59
N LYS A 131 4.46 -17.88 -6.61
CA LYS A 131 5.31 -18.88 -7.30
C LYS A 131 6.48 -18.22 -8.04
N MET A 132 6.26 -17.05 -8.64
CA MET A 132 7.30 -16.33 -9.38
C MET A 132 8.42 -15.76 -8.49
N LYS A 133 8.15 -15.51 -7.19
CA LYS A 133 9.18 -15.11 -6.22
C LYS A 133 10.31 -16.13 -6.06
N SER A 134 10.05 -17.42 -6.28
CA SER A 134 11.09 -18.46 -6.27
C SER A 134 11.81 -18.62 -7.62
N GLY A 135 11.43 -17.84 -8.63
CA GLY A 135 11.94 -17.97 -10.01
C GLY A 135 11.15 -18.96 -10.86
N THR A 136 10.02 -19.49 -10.37
CA THR A 136 9.12 -20.34 -11.16
C THR A 136 8.47 -19.50 -12.25
N PRO A 137 8.49 -19.93 -13.53
CA PRO A 137 7.85 -19.18 -14.60
C PRO A 137 6.33 -19.14 -14.43
N PRO A 138 5.67 -18.08 -14.93
CA PRO A 138 4.21 -18.03 -14.97
C PRO A 138 3.67 -19.13 -15.89
N PRO A 139 2.40 -19.55 -15.72
CA PRO A 139 1.76 -20.55 -16.57
C PRO A 139 1.45 -20.03 -17.99
N PHE A 140 1.93 -18.83 -18.34
CA PHE A 140 1.74 -18.18 -19.62
C PHE A 140 3.09 -17.89 -20.26
N PRO A 141 3.20 -17.91 -21.59
CA PRO A 141 4.45 -17.62 -22.27
C PRO A 141 4.87 -16.17 -22.05
N LEU A 142 6.15 -15.96 -21.75
CA LEU A 142 6.77 -14.64 -21.74
C LEU A 142 7.30 -14.32 -23.16
N PRO A 143 7.26 -13.05 -23.59
CA PRO A 143 7.92 -12.64 -24.82
C PRO A 143 9.42 -12.98 -24.77
N PRO A 144 10.07 -13.24 -25.91
CA PRO A 144 11.51 -13.47 -25.95
C PRO A 144 12.28 -12.18 -25.68
N TYR A 145 13.46 -12.29 -25.04
CA TYR A 145 14.36 -11.15 -24.86
C TYR A 145 14.91 -10.66 -26.20
N GLN A 146 14.80 -9.35 -26.44
CA GLN A 146 15.36 -8.66 -27.60
C GLN A 146 16.31 -7.55 -27.08
N PRO A 147 17.64 -7.70 -27.24
CA PRO A 147 18.62 -6.73 -26.76
C PRO A 147 18.63 -5.41 -27.53
#